data_AF-A0A1F6C7R6-F1
#
_entry.id   AF-A0A1F6C7R6-F1
#
_cell.length_a   1.000
_cell.length_b   1.000
_cell.length_c   1.000
_cell.angle_alpha   90.00
_cell.angle_beta   90.00
_cell.angle_gamma   90.00
#
_symmetry.space_group_name_H-M   'P 1'
#
loop_
_entity.id
_entity.type
_entity.pdbx_description
1 polymer ?
#
loop_
_entity_poly.entity_id
_entity_poly.type
_entity_poly.pdbx_seq_one_letter_code
_entity_poly.pdbx_strand_id
1 'polypeptide(L)'
;MRRILFAFSILLAVLAGCSGLKKESPTAPGLTKPVTYEQDIRPMLEANCVRCHTGREAQGGYDLSTYIGLLGGGKDGVSNAVPGDVRSLLVRETQPGGSQFVYVGSEENAAILRTWVVRDSLALAQPTVHPLGWTDVRSANFHGKALKASGWDFTVCQACHGADYSGGIAKRACTACHIGSPEGCRTCHGGALNAAPPRDVSGNLESRFKGVGAHQAHVQEGPLSRAFGCSECHVAPRAIKDPGHLDETPGAEVTFGALAKTGGAVPVYDGATVTCQNTYCHGAFRWGASARPVWTKVGEGEAACGTCHGLPPAAPHPTITQCQLCHSEVVDASRNIIDKGKHVNGKVEVASLAACNACHGGPDNAAPPKDVAGRTDPSFTGVGAHQSHVKEGSVAKAIACSECHVAPQSVGDPGHIDTDLPAEVTFGALARTGGASAAWDHASATCQNTYCHGTFKGGASARPVWTKVGSGQGACGTCHGLPPASPHPQVKLCSLCHQGIATDDQKVIDKGLHMNGKVDLVFPQ
;
A
#
# COMPACT_ATOMS: atom_id res chain seq x y z
N MET A 1 6.58 -17.60 -78.16
CA MET A 1 5.20 -17.65 -77.61
C MET A 1 4.94 -16.33 -76.88
N ARG A 2 3.70 -15.85 -76.96
CA ARG A 2 3.27 -14.44 -76.88
C ARG A 2 3.52 -13.77 -75.52
N ARG A 3 4.04 -12.53 -75.57
CA ARG A 3 3.93 -11.52 -74.50
C ARG A 3 2.49 -11.01 -74.46
N ILE A 4 1.83 -11.09 -73.31
CA ILE A 4 0.50 -10.51 -73.10
C ILE A 4 0.68 -9.20 -72.32
N LEU A 5 0.47 -8.08 -73.01
CA LEU A 5 0.26 -6.77 -72.40
C LEU A 5 -1.13 -6.76 -71.76
N PHE A 6 -1.21 -6.40 -70.48
CA PHE A 6 -2.46 -5.90 -69.89
C PHE A 6 -2.38 -4.37 -69.84
N ALA A 7 -3.09 -3.73 -70.77
CA ALA A 7 -3.45 -2.33 -70.69
C ALA A 7 -4.64 -2.21 -69.74
N PHE A 8 -4.50 -1.43 -68.66
CA PHE A 8 -5.64 -0.98 -67.87
C PHE A 8 -5.88 0.50 -68.18
N SER A 9 -7.02 0.71 -68.82
CA SER A 9 -7.52 1.99 -69.31
C SER A 9 -7.85 2.95 -68.17
N ILE A 10 -7.44 4.19 -68.38
CA ILE A 10 -7.83 5.38 -67.63
C ILE A 10 -9.34 5.59 -67.81
N LEU A 11 -10.11 5.48 -66.71
CA LEU A 11 -11.51 5.91 -66.68
C LEU A 11 -11.57 7.31 -66.08
N LEU A 12 -11.68 8.30 -66.96
CA LEU A 12 -12.02 9.69 -66.65
C LEU A 12 -13.48 9.72 -66.16
N ALA A 13 -13.70 9.86 -64.85
CA ALA A 13 -15.03 10.09 -64.28
C ALA A 13 -15.27 11.58 -64.06
N VAL A 14 -16.18 12.08 -64.90
CA VAL A 14 -16.93 13.34 -64.90
C VAL A 14 -17.01 14.09 -63.56
N LEU A 15 -16.51 15.33 -63.60
CA LEU A 15 -16.86 16.45 -62.72
C LEU A 15 -18.35 16.76 -62.84
N ALA A 16 -19.16 16.43 -61.83
CA ALA A 16 -20.45 17.08 -61.58
C ALA A 16 -20.91 16.84 -60.13
N GLY A 17 -20.96 17.91 -59.34
CA GLY A 17 -22.01 18.11 -58.35
C GLY A 17 -21.90 17.37 -57.01
N CYS A 18 -21.05 17.90 -56.11
CA CYS A 18 -21.37 17.96 -54.67
C CYS A 18 -20.93 19.33 -54.11
N SER A 19 -21.29 20.41 -54.83
CA SER A 19 -21.36 21.76 -54.24
C SER A 19 -22.67 21.86 -53.45
N GLY A 20 -22.69 21.25 -52.27
CA GLY A 20 -23.85 21.25 -51.39
C GLY A 20 -23.49 20.59 -50.07
N LEU A 21 -23.51 21.38 -48.99
CA LEU A 21 -23.23 21.04 -47.58
C LEU A 21 -21.81 21.32 -47.06
N LYS A 22 -21.35 22.56 -47.23
CA LYS A 22 -20.80 23.31 -46.08
C LYS A 22 -21.72 24.50 -45.82
N LYS A 23 -22.86 24.26 -45.17
CA LYS A 23 -23.48 25.34 -44.40
C LYS A 23 -22.62 25.46 -43.15
N GLU A 24 -21.53 26.24 -43.22
CA GLU A 24 -20.96 26.78 -41.99
C GLU A 24 -22.11 27.53 -41.30
N SER A 25 -22.50 27.09 -40.10
CA SER A 25 -23.50 27.82 -39.32
C SER A 25 -23.02 29.26 -39.17
N PRO A 26 -23.92 30.26 -39.30
CA PRO A 26 -23.50 31.64 -39.49
C PRO A 26 -22.68 32.10 -38.29
N THR A 27 -21.49 32.64 -38.55
CA THR A 27 -20.90 33.66 -37.67
C THR A 27 -21.94 34.76 -37.47
N ALA A 28 -22.07 35.32 -36.26
CA ALA A 28 -23.07 36.36 -36.01
C ALA A 28 -22.86 37.54 -36.99
N PRO A 29 -23.89 37.92 -37.80
CA PRO A 29 -23.75 38.98 -38.79
C PRO A 29 -23.41 40.33 -38.15
N GLY A 30 -22.47 41.08 -38.74
CA GLY A 30 -22.20 42.47 -38.36
C GLY A 30 -21.21 42.71 -37.21
N LEU A 31 -20.61 41.67 -36.62
CA LEU A 31 -19.62 41.83 -35.55
C LEU A 31 -18.23 42.20 -36.09
N THR A 32 -17.84 43.46 -35.93
CA THR A 32 -16.51 43.99 -36.29
C THR A 32 -15.46 43.87 -35.18
N LYS A 33 -15.91 43.61 -33.94
CA LYS A 33 -15.04 43.35 -32.78
C LYS A 33 -15.13 41.88 -32.35
N PRO A 34 -14.09 41.33 -31.70
CA PRO A 34 -14.16 40.01 -31.08
C PRO A 34 -15.26 39.96 -30.00
N VAL A 35 -15.98 38.85 -29.95
CA VAL A 35 -16.89 38.49 -28.85
C VAL A 35 -16.03 38.07 -27.67
N THR A 36 -16.40 38.50 -26.47
CA THR A 36 -15.63 38.28 -25.24
C THR A 36 -16.47 37.69 -24.12
N TYR A 37 -15.82 36.93 -23.23
CA TYR A 37 -16.49 36.37 -22.08
C TYR A 37 -17.11 37.47 -21.20
N GLU A 38 -16.34 38.50 -20.86
CA GLU A 38 -16.76 39.49 -19.88
C GLU A 38 -17.91 40.38 -20.32
N GLN A 39 -17.93 40.77 -21.61
CA GLN A 39 -18.90 41.72 -22.13
C GLN A 39 -20.13 41.02 -22.71
N ASP A 40 -19.93 39.91 -23.42
CA ASP A 40 -20.96 39.32 -24.26
C ASP A 40 -21.50 38.00 -23.70
N ILE A 41 -20.62 37.09 -23.26
CA ILE A 41 -21.04 35.73 -22.90
C ILE A 41 -21.47 35.60 -21.44
N ARG A 42 -20.75 36.20 -20.49
CA ARG A 42 -21.05 36.10 -19.06
C ARG A 42 -22.48 36.56 -18.74
N PRO A 43 -22.96 37.72 -19.23
CA PRO A 43 -24.35 38.14 -18.98
C PRO A 43 -25.38 37.13 -19.52
N MET A 44 -25.12 36.54 -20.70
CA MET A 44 -26.00 35.53 -21.29
C MET A 44 -26.05 34.25 -20.43
N LEU A 45 -24.91 33.79 -19.92
CA LEU A 45 -24.85 32.59 -19.08
C LEU A 45 -25.46 32.83 -17.71
N GLU A 46 -25.20 33.98 -17.09
CA GLU A 46 -25.78 34.36 -15.79
C GLU A 46 -27.31 34.41 -15.85
N ALA A 47 -27.86 34.98 -16.93
CA ALA A 47 -29.30 35.08 -17.12
C ALA A 47 -29.97 33.72 -17.35
N ASN A 48 -29.34 32.83 -18.12
CA ASN A 48 -30.03 31.68 -18.70
C ASN A 48 -29.53 30.31 -18.23
N CYS A 49 -28.31 30.21 -17.70
CA CYS A 49 -27.64 28.92 -17.48
C CYS A 49 -27.17 28.72 -16.03
N VAL A 50 -26.62 29.76 -15.40
CA VAL A 50 -25.94 29.66 -14.09
C VAL A 50 -26.87 29.16 -12.99
N ARG A 51 -28.18 29.43 -13.06
CA ARG A 51 -29.17 28.92 -12.08
C ARG A 51 -29.10 27.40 -11.88
N CYS A 52 -28.82 26.65 -12.94
CA CYS A 52 -28.75 25.19 -12.91
C CYS A 52 -27.31 24.67 -13.02
N HIS A 53 -26.40 25.47 -13.56
CA HIS A 53 -25.02 25.10 -13.84
C HIS A 53 -24.04 25.88 -12.95
N THR A 54 -24.19 25.76 -11.63
CA THR A 54 -23.29 26.35 -10.64
C THR A 54 -23.17 25.50 -9.38
N GLY A 55 -22.03 25.60 -8.70
CA GLY A 55 -21.78 24.93 -7.43
C GLY A 55 -21.66 23.40 -7.51
N ARG A 56 -21.73 22.72 -6.35
CA ARG A 56 -21.53 21.26 -6.24
C ARG A 56 -22.67 20.44 -6.86
N GLU A 57 -23.86 21.01 -6.93
CA GLU A 57 -25.08 20.40 -7.47
C GLU A 57 -25.32 20.79 -8.94
N ALA A 58 -24.31 21.35 -9.61
CA ALA A 58 -24.43 21.75 -11.01
C ALA A 58 -24.90 20.59 -11.89
N GLN A 59 -25.88 20.84 -12.75
CA GLN A 59 -26.42 19.83 -13.65
C GLN A 59 -25.34 19.29 -14.59
N GLY A 60 -25.24 17.97 -14.68
CA GLY A 60 -24.16 17.28 -15.40
C GLY A 60 -22.76 17.49 -14.81
N GLY A 61 -22.63 18.20 -13.68
CA GLY A 61 -21.34 18.64 -13.12
C GLY A 61 -20.71 19.84 -13.84
N TYR A 62 -21.44 20.50 -14.74
CA TYR A 62 -20.92 21.62 -15.52
C TYR A 62 -21.10 22.94 -14.78
N ASP A 63 -20.00 23.57 -14.38
CA ASP A 63 -20.01 24.92 -13.81
C ASP A 63 -19.87 25.96 -14.93
N LEU A 64 -20.91 26.78 -15.14
CA LEU A 64 -20.93 27.88 -16.11
C LEU A 64 -20.85 29.25 -15.44
N SER A 65 -20.67 29.29 -14.11
CA SER A 65 -20.64 30.53 -13.32
C SER A 65 -19.29 31.26 -13.40
N THR A 66 -18.25 30.59 -13.90
CA THR A 66 -16.91 31.16 -14.03
C THR A 66 -16.31 30.86 -15.39
N TYR A 67 -15.36 31.70 -15.84
CA TYR A 67 -14.62 31.47 -17.07
C TYR A 67 -13.87 30.11 -17.05
N ILE A 68 -13.27 29.75 -15.91
CA ILE A 68 -12.57 28.46 -15.77
C ILE A 68 -13.54 27.28 -15.81
N GLY A 69 -14.73 27.39 -15.22
CA GLY A 69 -15.78 26.36 -15.32
C GLY A 69 -16.18 26.07 -16.77
N LEU A 70 -16.20 27.10 -17.63
CA LEU A 70 -16.46 26.95 -19.08
C LEU A 70 -15.33 26.23 -19.84
N LEU A 71 -14.10 26.29 -19.34
CA LEU A 71 -12.99 25.50 -19.89
C LEU A 71 -12.95 24.09 -19.31
N GLY A 72 -13.50 23.91 -18.11
CA GLY A 72 -13.66 22.64 -17.41
C GLY A 72 -14.66 21.71 -18.09
N GLY A 73 -14.79 20.51 -17.53
CA GLY A 73 -15.73 19.50 -18.00
C GLY A 73 -16.69 19.03 -16.91
N GLY A 74 -17.71 18.29 -17.32
CA GLY A 74 -18.74 17.74 -16.43
C GLY A 74 -18.30 16.43 -15.78
N LYS A 75 -19.26 15.74 -15.15
CA LYS A 75 -19.05 14.40 -14.57
C LYS A 75 -18.68 13.34 -15.62
N ASP A 76 -18.96 13.61 -16.89
CA ASP A 76 -18.61 12.79 -18.05
C ASP A 76 -17.18 13.04 -18.56
N GLY A 77 -16.45 14.01 -17.98
CA GLY A 77 -15.09 14.36 -18.38
C GLY A 77 -15.00 15.12 -19.71
N VAL A 78 -16.11 15.54 -20.31
CA VAL A 78 -16.13 16.29 -21.57
C VAL A 78 -16.02 17.78 -21.29
N SER A 79 -15.07 18.48 -21.92
CA SER A 79 -14.94 19.94 -21.78
C SER A 79 -16.15 20.69 -22.36
N ASN A 80 -16.61 21.71 -21.63
CA ASN A 80 -17.68 22.62 -22.03
C ASN A 80 -17.34 23.35 -23.33
N ALA A 81 -16.23 24.10 -23.32
CA ALA A 81 -15.76 24.89 -24.45
C ALA A 81 -14.29 24.61 -24.73
N VAL A 82 -13.99 24.23 -25.97
CA VAL A 82 -12.65 24.04 -26.49
C VAL A 82 -12.40 25.13 -27.52
N PRO A 83 -11.37 25.99 -27.35
CA PRO A 83 -11.18 27.12 -28.25
C PRO A 83 -11.08 26.67 -29.72
N GLY A 84 -11.67 27.40 -30.66
CA GLY A 84 -11.62 27.05 -32.07
C GLY A 84 -12.33 25.75 -32.47
N ASP A 85 -12.83 24.92 -31.54
CA ASP A 85 -13.47 23.65 -31.87
C ASP A 85 -14.99 23.83 -31.93
N VAL A 86 -15.50 23.73 -33.14
CA VAL A 86 -16.93 23.75 -33.44
C VAL A 86 -17.72 22.62 -32.75
N ARG A 87 -17.04 21.54 -32.36
CA ARG A 87 -17.63 20.38 -31.69
C ARG A 87 -17.67 20.54 -30.18
N SER A 88 -17.21 21.68 -29.65
CA SER A 88 -17.36 22.02 -28.23
C SER A 88 -18.78 21.75 -27.75
N LEU A 89 -18.92 21.17 -26.57
CA LEU A 89 -20.23 20.80 -26.03
C LEU A 89 -21.16 22.01 -25.95
N LEU A 90 -20.64 23.13 -25.46
CA LEU A 90 -21.38 24.40 -25.39
C LEU A 90 -21.93 24.79 -26.77
N VAL A 91 -21.19 24.61 -27.85
CA VAL A 91 -21.67 24.91 -29.21
C VAL A 91 -22.74 23.91 -29.61
N ARG A 92 -22.47 22.61 -29.49
CA ARG A 92 -23.40 21.54 -29.89
C ARG A 92 -24.77 21.66 -29.21
N GLU A 93 -24.78 22.01 -27.92
CA GLU A 93 -26.01 22.08 -27.14
C GLU A 93 -26.76 23.41 -27.27
N THR A 94 -26.06 24.51 -27.62
CA THR A 94 -26.67 25.85 -27.72
C THR A 94 -27.06 26.27 -29.13
N GLN A 95 -26.72 25.51 -30.17
CA GLN A 95 -27.16 25.77 -31.55
C GLN A 95 -28.58 25.22 -31.83
N PRO A 96 -29.28 25.69 -32.88
CA PRO A 96 -30.58 25.15 -33.29
C PRO A 96 -30.56 23.61 -33.40
N GLY A 97 -31.49 22.95 -32.71
CA GLY A 97 -31.57 21.49 -32.60
C GLY A 97 -30.81 20.89 -31.40
N GLY A 98 -30.00 21.67 -30.69
CA GLY A 98 -29.36 21.28 -29.43
C GLY A 98 -30.30 21.37 -28.22
N SER A 99 -30.00 20.63 -27.16
CA SER A 99 -30.89 20.50 -25.99
C SER A 99 -31.05 21.81 -25.19
N GLN A 100 -30.07 22.72 -25.29
CA GLN A 100 -30.03 23.97 -24.54
C GLN A 100 -30.44 25.19 -25.37
N PHE A 101 -30.73 25.03 -26.67
CA PHE A 101 -31.14 26.13 -27.54
C PHE A 101 -32.35 26.91 -27.00
N VAL A 102 -33.28 26.22 -26.34
CA VAL A 102 -34.47 26.84 -25.73
C VAL A 102 -34.12 27.90 -24.68
N TYR A 103 -32.99 27.74 -23.97
CA TYR A 103 -32.51 28.68 -22.96
C TYR A 103 -31.66 29.82 -23.56
N VAL A 104 -31.08 29.60 -24.74
CA VAL A 104 -30.32 30.62 -25.48
C VAL A 104 -31.27 31.68 -26.06
N GLY A 105 -32.49 31.28 -26.40
CA GLY A 105 -33.63 32.16 -26.72
C GLY A 105 -33.66 32.69 -28.16
N SER A 106 -32.54 32.70 -28.90
CA SER A 106 -32.50 33.14 -30.30
C SER A 106 -31.35 32.53 -31.10
N GLU A 107 -31.50 32.47 -32.43
CA GLU A 107 -30.41 32.07 -33.33
C GLU A 107 -29.23 33.06 -33.29
N GLU A 108 -29.50 34.34 -33.04
CA GLU A 108 -28.47 35.37 -32.89
C GLU A 108 -27.59 35.12 -31.67
N ASN A 109 -28.20 34.86 -30.50
CA ASN A 109 -27.48 34.50 -29.28
C ASN A 109 -26.68 33.21 -29.45
N ALA A 110 -27.25 32.21 -30.13
CA ALA A 110 -26.54 30.99 -30.47
C ALA A 110 -25.32 31.26 -31.36
N ALA A 111 -25.46 32.15 -32.34
CA ALA A 111 -24.35 32.56 -33.22
C ALA A 111 -23.26 33.34 -32.46
N ILE A 112 -23.61 34.17 -31.48
CA ILE A 112 -22.65 34.86 -30.60
C ILE A 112 -21.82 33.84 -29.78
N LEU A 113 -22.49 32.88 -29.13
CA LEU A 113 -21.81 31.80 -28.39
C LEU A 113 -20.87 31.00 -29.29
N ARG A 114 -21.34 30.59 -30.47
CA ARG A 114 -20.50 29.89 -31.46
C ARG A 114 -19.31 30.73 -31.90
N THR A 115 -19.53 32.03 -32.16
CA THR A 115 -18.49 32.95 -32.61
C THR A 115 -17.41 33.09 -31.54
N TRP A 116 -17.80 33.24 -30.27
CA TRP A 116 -16.86 33.29 -29.15
C TRP A 116 -16.01 32.02 -29.02
N VAL A 117 -16.63 30.83 -29.15
CA VAL A 117 -15.89 29.56 -29.07
C VAL A 117 -14.96 29.38 -30.27
N VAL A 118 -15.49 29.53 -31.49
CA VAL A 118 -14.81 29.08 -32.70
C VAL A 118 -13.91 30.17 -33.30
N ARG A 119 -14.43 31.39 -33.50
CA ARG A 119 -13.69 32.48 -34.15
C ARG A 119 -12.76 33.18 -33.17
N ASP A 120 -13.29 33.54 -32.00
CA ASP A 120 -12.58 34.40 -31.05
C ASP A 120 -11.81 33.61 -29.99
N SER A 121 -11.74 32.28 -30.14
CA SER A 121 -10.94 31.36 -29.34
C SER A 121 -11.10 31.57 -27.83
N LEU A 122 -12.34 31.70 -27.37
CA LEU A 122 -12.70 31.94 -25.97
C LEU A 122 -12.08 33.21 -25.39
N ALA A 123 -11.99 34.28 -26.17
CA ALA A 123 -11.46 35.57 -25.71
C ALA A 123 -12.10 35.98 -24.38
N LEU A 124 -11.27 36.17 -23.35
CA LEU A 124 -11.74 36.58 -22.03
C LEU A 124 -12.25 38.02 -22.04
N ALA A 125 -11.48 38.91 -22.68
CA ALA A 125 -11.73 40.34 -22.77
C ALA A 125 -11.21 40.88 -24.11
N GLN A 126 -11.54 42.14 -24.41
CA GLN A 126 -11.09 42.79 -25.64
C GLN A 126 -9.55 42.83 -25.71
N PRO A 127 -8.93 42.44 -26.84
CA PRO A 127 -7.49 42.41 -27.00
C PRO A 127 -6.96 43.85 -27.15
N THR A 128 -6.54 44.46 -26.03
CA THR A 128 -5.92 45.79 -26.01
C THR A 128 -4.41 45.73 -25.90
N VAL A 129 -3.89 44.80 -25.10
CA VAL A 129 -2.45 44.59 -24.84
C VAL A 129 -2.02 43.20 -25.33
N HIS A 130 -2.79 42.17 -24.97
CA HIS A 130 -2.54 40.80 -25.42
C HIS A 130 -3.36 40.47 -26.68
N PRO A 131 -2.80 39.76 -27.67
CA PRO A 131 -3.52 39.34 -28.87
C PRO A 131 -4.56 38.25 -28.58
N LEU A 132 -5.44 37.98 -29.55
CA LEU A 132 -6.37 36.85 -29.48
C LEU A 132 -5.63 35.51 -29.34
N GLY A 133 -6.26 34.58 -28.63
CA GLY A 133 -5.68 33.26 -28.30
C GLY A 133 -4.69 33.27 -27.14
N TRP A 134 -4.58 34.39 -26.38
CA TRP A 134 -3.71 34.47 -25.20
C TRP A 134 -3.99 33.37 -24.15
N THR A 135 -5.24 32.95 -24.02
CA THR A 135 -5.70 31.89 -23.09
C THR A 135 -5.82 30.50 -23.73
N ASP A 136 -5.62 30.38 -25.05
CA ASP A 136 -5.71 29.09 -25.76
C ASP A 136 -4.34 28.44 -25.86
N VAL A 137 -4.16 27.32 -25.15
CA VAL A 137 -2.90 26.53 -25.13
C VAL A 137 -2.41 26.10 -26.52
N ARG A 138 -3.30 25.98 -27.51
CA ARG A 138 -2.94 25.62 -28.88
C ARG A 138 -2.49 26.82 -29.72
N SER A 139 -2.95 28.02 -29.38
CA SER A 139 -2.61 29.24 -30.11
C SER A 139 -1.11 29.49 -30.11
N ALA A 140 -0.58 30.07 -31.20
CA ALA A 140 0.78 30.58 -31.23
C ALA A 140 0.98 31.72 -30.22
N ASN A 141 -0.10 32.45 -29.92
CA ASN A 141 -0.13 33.58 -29.00
C ASN A 141 -0.35 33.17 -27.53
N PHE A 142 -0.36 31.88 -27.20
CA PHE A 142 -0.60 31.43 -25.84
C PHE A 142 0.37 32.07 -24.85
N HIS A 143 -0.13 32.58 -23.72
CA HIS A 143 0.71 33.26 -22.72
C HIS A 143 1.84 32.39 -22.19
N GLY A 144 1.63 31.08 -22.05
CA GLY A 144 2.71 30.16 -21.65
C GLY A 144 3.81 30.01 -22.71
N LYS A 145 3.48 30.14 -24.01
CA LYS A 145 4.49 30.20 -25.08
C LYS A 145 5.22 31.53 -25.09
N ALA A 146 4.51 32.63 -24.84
CA ALA A 146 5.10 33.95 -24.68
C ALA A 146 6.09 34.01 -23.50
N LEU A 147 5.71 33.44 -22.35
CA LEU A 147 6.59 33.29 -21.19
C LEU A 147 7.80 32.40 -21.49
N LYS A 148 7.62 31.28 -22.20
CA LYS A 148 8.75 30.46 -22.64
C LYS A 148 9.71 31.25 -23.55
N ALA A 149 9.17 32.05 -24.46
CA ALA A 149 9.96 32.89 -25.36
C ALA A 149 10.72 34.02 -24.63
N SER A 150 10.26 34.47 -23.46
CA SER A 150 11.01 35.40 -22.60
C SER A 150 12.07 34.72 -21.73
N GLY A 151 12.31 33.41 -21.90
CA GLY A 151 13.22 32.66 -21.02
C GLY A 151 12.64 32.45 -19.63
N TRP A 152 11.32 32.32 -19.51
CA TRP A 152 10.60 32.18 -18.23
C TRP A 152 10.76 33.39 -17.31
N ASP A 153 10.96 34.57 -17.90
CA ASP A 153 11.05 35.81 -17.14
C ASP A 153 9.66 36.39 -16.82
N PHE A 154 9.21 36.15 -15.58
CA PHE A 154 7.94 36.67 -15.07
C PHE A 154 7.98 38.17 -14.76
N THR A 155 9.16 38.79 -14.67
CA THR A 155 9.26 40.23 -14.32
C THR A 155 8.59 41.12 -15.37
N VAL A 156 8.58 40.67 -16.63
CA VAL A 156 7.85 41.30 -17.74
C VAL A 156 6.34 41.35 -17.47
N CYS A 157 5.79 40.29 -16.87
CA CYS A 157 4.37 40.24 -16.50
C CYS A 157 4.09 41.07 -15.24
N GLN A 158 4.99 41.01 -14.24
CA GLN A 158 4.85 41.75 -12.98
C GLN A 158 4.81 43.27 -13.17
N ALA A 159 5.50 43.79 -14.20
CA ALA A 159 5.47 45.22 -14.54
C ALA A 159 4.04 45.76 -14.75
N CYS A 160 3.12 44.93 -15.25
CA CYS A 160 1.72 45.31 -15.47
C CYS A 160 0.76 44.66 -14.45
N HIS A 161 1.00 43.41 -14.08
CA HIS A 161 0.11 42.61 -13.22
C HIS A 161 0.44 42.71 -11.72
N GLY A 162 1.43 43.52 -11.34
CA GLY A 162 1.88 43.69 -9.97
C GLY A 162 2.92 42.64 -9.56
N ALA A 163 3.77 42.99 -8.59
CA ALA A 163 4.81 42.09 -8.09
C ALA A 163 4.25 40.79 -7.48
N ASP A 164 3.05 40.85 -6.92
CA ASP A 164 2.32 39.74 -6.31
C ASP A 164 1.28 39.09 -7.24
N TYR A 165 1.23 39.49 -8.51
CA TYR A 165 0.24 39.02 -9.49
C TYR A 165 -1.23 39.29 -9.12
N SER A 166 -1.50 40.23 -8.20
CA SER A 166 -2.86 40.61 -7.78
C SER A 166 -3.60 41.49 -8.81
N GLY A 167 -2.91 41.91 -9.86
CA GLY A 167 -3.47 42.56 -11.03
C GLY A 167 -2.88 43.92 -11.35
N GLY A 168 -2.17 44.56 -10.42
CA GLY A 168 -1.42 45.80 -10.67
C GLY A 168 -2.21 46.85 -11.46
N ILE A 169 -1.54 47.49 -12.43
CA ILE A 169 -2.19 48.45 -13.34
C ILE A 169 -3.09 47.77 -14.37
N ALA A 170 -2.86 46.49 -14.67
CA ALA A 170 -3.69 45.70 -15.58
C ALA A 170 -5.06 45.33 -14.98
N LYS A 171 -5.24 45.50 -13.66
CA LYS A 171 -6.45 45.16 -12.89
C LYS A 171 -6.92 43.71 -13.08
N ARG A 172 -6.00 42.79 -13.39
CA ARG A 172 -6.29 41.37 -13.63
C ARG A 172 -5.30 40.47 -12.91
N ALA A 173 -5.75 39.82 -11.85
CA ALA A 173 -4.93 38.89 -11.09
C ALA A 173 -4.67 37.60 -11.86
N CYS A 174 -3.42 37.11 -11.86
CA CYS A 174 -3.10 35.79 -12.43
C CYS A 174 -3.76 34.67 -11.63
N THR A 175 -4.02 34.91 -10.34
CA THR A 175 -4.62 33.95 -9.41
C THR A 175 -6.08 33.63 -9.71
N ALA A 176 -6.74 34.41 -10.58
CA ALA A 176 -8.06 34.07 -11.10
C ALA A 176 -8.06 32.81 -11.97
N CYS A 177 -6.90 32.43 -12.54
CA CYS A 177 -6.73 31.24 -13.38
C CYS A 177 -5.66 30.28 -12.83
N HIS A 178 -4.61 30.79 -12.18
CA HIS A 178 -3.52 30.00 -11.61
C HIS A 178 -3.70 29.84 -10.10
N ILE A 179 -3.89 28.61 -9.62
CA ILE A 179 -4.11 28.35 -8.19
C ILE A 179 -2.86 28.73 -7.39
N GLY A 180 -2.97 29.76 -6.55
CA GLY A 180 -1.90 30.24 -5.68
C GLY A 180 -0.99 31.25 -6.37
N SER A 181 -0.13 30.79 -7.28
CA SER A 181 0.81 31.65 -8.02
C SER A 181 1.08 31.07 -9.40
N PRO A 182 1.25 31.92 -10.44
CA PRO A 182 1.69 31.46 -11.75
C PRO A 182 3.11 30.84 -11.71
N GLU A 183 3.89 31.10 -10.67
CA GLU A 183 5.21 30.46 -10.45
C GLU A 183 5.14 29.14 -9.66
N GLY A 184 3.97 28.74 -9.18
CA GLY A 184 3.83 27.49 -8.42
C GLY A 184 4.10 26.26 -9.29
N CYS A 185 4.74 25.21 -8.74
CA CYS A 185 5.14 24.02 -9.51
C CYS A 185 3.98 23.40 -10.32
N ARG A 186 2.78 23.35 -9.70
CA ARG A 186 1.53 22.83 -10.29
C ARG A 186 1.05 23.58 -11.53
N THR A 187 1.59 24.77 -11.80
CA THR A 187 1.27 25.55 -13.00
C THR A 187 1.91 24.94 -14.24
N CYS A 188 3.16 24.49 -14.13
CA CYS A 188 3.92 23.99 -15.28
C CYS A 188 3.77 22.48 -15.45
N HIS A 189 3.82 21.73 -14.35
CA HIS A 189 3.72 20.27 -14.31
C HIS A 189 2.98 19.82 -13.06
N GLY A 190 2.52 18.58 -13.02
CA GLY A 190 1.71 18.10 -11.91
C GLY A 190 0.21 18.30 -12.14
N GLY A 191 -0.56 18.36 -11.06
CA GLY A 191 -2.00 18.52 -11.12
C GLY A 191 -2.60 18.92 -9.79
N ALA A 192 -3.92 18.83 -9.65
CA ALA A 192 -4.64 19.29 -8.45
C ALA A 192 -4.10 18.68 -7.14
N LEU A 193 -3.67 17.41 -7.17
CA LEU A 193 -3.22 16.67 -5.99
C LEU A 193 -1.81 17.03 -5.54
N ASN A 194 -0.86 17.08 -6.47
CA ASN A 194 0.56 17.30 -6.17
C ASN A 194 1.32 17.84 -7.39
N ALA A 195 2.55 18.29 -7.16
CA ALA A 195 3.44 18.76 -8.22
C ALA A 195 4.11 17.62 -9.00
N ALA A 196 4.11 16.40 -8.49
CA ALA A 196 4.62 15.28 -9.28
C ALA A 196 3.68 15.10 -10.50
N PRO A 197 4.19 14.92 -11.73
CA PRO A 197 3.36 14.80 -12.92
C PRO A 197 2.28 13.71 -12.79
N PRO A 198 1.01 14.11 -12.99
CA PRO A 198 0.18 13.43 -13.98
C PRO A 198 0.23 14.18 -15.30
N ARG A 199 0.55 15.48 -15.31
CA ARG A 199 0.87 16.26 -16.50
C ARG A 199 2.35 16.66 -16.51
N ASP A 200 3.06 16.31 -17.57
CA ASP A 200 4.44 16.77 -17.75
C ASP A 200 4.51 18.19 -18.36
N VAL A 201 5.72 18.76 -18.44
CA VAL A 201 5.95 20.10 -19.01
C VAL A 201 5.63 20.20 -20.51
N SER A 202 5.53 19.06 -21.20
CA SER A 202 5.12 18.99 -22.61
C SER A 202 3.59 18.82 -22.77
N GLY A 203 2.86 18.70 -21.66
CA GLY A 203 1.41 18.51 -21.63
C GLY A 203 0.95 17.06 -21.80
N ASN A 204 1.86 16.08 -21.77
CA ASN A 204 1.48 14.67 -21.80
C ASN A 204 0.83 14.26 -20.48
N LEU A 205 -0.12 13.32 -20.55
CA LEU A 205 -0.87 12.83 -19.39
C LEU A 205 -0.67 11.33 -19.10
N GLU A 206 -0.12 10.57 -20.05
CA GLU A 206 -0.03 9.12 -19.93
C GLU A 206 1.33 8.68 -19.39
N SER A 207 1.35 7.64 -18.55
CA SER A 207 2.57 7.12 -17.90
C SER A 207 3.63 6.60 -18.88
N ARG A 208 3.26 6.29 -20.14
CA ARG A 208 4.24 5.91 -21.18
C ARG A 208 5.22 7.02 -21.54
N PHE A 209 4.90 8.28 -21.22
CA PHE A 209 5.80 9.41 -21.45
C PHE A 209 6.74 9.58 -20.26
N LYS A 210 8.05 9.72 -20.52
CA LYS A 210 9.09 9.83 -19.47
C LYS A 210 8.81 10.93 -18.43
N GLY A 211 8.22 12.04 -18.87
CA GLY A 211 7.87 13.17 -18.01
C GLY A 211 6.72 12.88 -17.05
N VAL A 212 5.88 11.88 -17.34
CA VAL A 212 4.80 11.42 -16.46
C VAL A 212 5.28 10.18 -15.69
N GLY A 213 5.51 9.07 -16.39
CA GLY A 213 6.06 7.84 -15.83
C GLY A 213 5.42 7.38 -14.51
N ALA A 214 6.25 6.80 -13.65
CA ALA A 214 5.84 6.26 -12.35
C ALA A 214 5.81 7.30 -11.21
N HIS A 215 5.77 8.61 -11.50
CA HIS A 215 5.76 9.65 -10.46
C HIS A 215 4.67 9.40 -9.41
N GLN A 216 3.42 9.26 -9.85
CA GLN A 216 2.28 9.07 -8.94
C GLN A 216 2.37 7.76 -8.15
N ALA A 217 3.00 6.73 -8.69
CA ALA A 217 3.18 5.46 -7.97
C ALA A 217 4.16 5.58 -6.79
N HIS A 218 5.04 6.58 -6.79
CA HIS A 218 6.04 6.80 -5.74
C HIS A 218 5.66 7.90 -4.76
N VAL A 219 5.02 8.98 -5.22
CA VAL A 219 4.70 10.15 -4.37
C VAL A 219 3.34 10.04 -3.67
N GLN A 220 2.63 8.92 -3.86
CA GLN A 220 1.39 8.61 -3.15
C GLN A 220 1.61 7.38 -2.27
N GLU A 221 0.84 7.28 -1.19
CA GLU A 221 0.88 6.10 -0.34
C GLU A 221 0.35 4.88 -1.10
N GLY A 222 1.17 3.84 -1.18
CA GLY A 222 0.83 2.59 -1.87
C GLY A 222 0.38 1.48 -0.91
N PRO A 223 0.17 0.26 -1.42
CA PRO A 223 -0.10 -0.92 -0.59
C PRO A 223 1.14 -1.39 0.18
N LEU A 224 2.36 -1.13 -0.34
CA LEU A 224 3.61 -1.67 0.22
C LEU A 224 4.42 -0.68 1.04
N SER A 225 4.25 0.63 0.85
CA SER A 225 5.09 1.65 1.49
C SER A 225 4.38 3.00 1.55
N ARG A 226 4.93 3.91 2.36
CA ARG A 226 4.51 5.32 2.39
C ARG A 226 4.98 6.06 1.14
N ALA A 227 4.39 7.22 0.89
CA ALA A 227 4.83 8.12 -0.16
C ALA A 227 6.30 8.53 0.04
N PHE A 228 7.07 8.55 -1.05
CA PHE A 228 8.45 9.02 -1.06
C PHE A 228 8.53 10.52 -1.39
N GLY A 229 9.50 11.19 -0.80
CA GLY A 229 9.83 12.58 -1.16
C GLY A 229 10.52 12.67 -2.51
N CYS A 230 10.33 13.76 -3.24
CA CYS A 230 10.97 13.99 -4.55
C CYS A 230 12.51 13.85 -4.50
N SER A 231 13.12 14.26 -3.37
CA SER A 231 14.56 14.21 -3.13
C SER A 231 15.16 12.80 -3.13
N GLU A 232 14.33 11.75 -3.06
CA GLU A 232 14.82 10.38 -3.18
C GLU A 232 15.21 10.01 -4.62
N CYS A 233 14.75 10.76 -5.63
CA CYS A 233 15.06 10.50 -7.03
C CYS A 233 15.90 11.62 -7.64
N HIS A 234 15.48 12.87 -7.47
CA HIS A 234 16.12 14.03 -8.08
C HIS A 234 16.06 15.24 -7.15
N VAL A 235 16.83 16.28 -7.46
CA VAL A 235 16.76 17.54 -6.70
C VAL A 235 15.38 18.17 -6.92
N ALA A 236 14.68 18.49 -5.84
CA ALA A 236 13.39 19.17 -5.90
C ALA A 236 13.61 20.67 -5.66
N PRO A 237 13.47 21.52 -6.69
CA PRO A 237 13.66 22.96 -6.56
C PRO A 237 12.55 23.58 -5.69
N ARG A 238 12.88 24.66 -5.00
CA ARG A 238 11.96 25.51 -4.22
C ARG A 238 11.42 26.67 -5.05
N ALA A 239 12.19 27.16 -6.02
CA ALA A 239 11.81 28.24 -6.91
C ALA A 239 12.13 27.92 -8.39
N ILE A 240 11.45 28.62 -9.30
CA ILE A 240 11.60 28.39 -10.75
C ILE A 240 13.04 28.58 -11.22
N LYS A 241 13.77 29.55 -10.65
CA LYS A 241 15.14 29.90 -11.03
C LYS A 241 16.20 29.19 -10.18
N ASP A 242 15.83 28.21 -9.36
CA ASP A 242 16.82 27.43 -8.62
C ASP A 242 17.77 26.71 -9.59
N PRO A 243 19.08 26.64 -9.27
CA PRO A 243 20.04 25.95 -10.12
C PRO A 243 19.60 24.50 -10.42
N GLY A 244 19.69 24.08 -11.68
CA GLY A 244 19.28 22.75 -12.12
C GLY A 244 17.79 22.57 -12.43
N HIS A 245 16.96 23.62 -12.29
CA HIS A 245 15.54 23.52 -12.67
C HIS A 245 15.27 23.96 -14.11
N LEU A 246 15.75 25.14 -14.48
CA LEU A 246 15.68 25.67 -15.85
C LEU A 246 17.10 25.88 -16.36
N ASP A 247 17.64 24.87 -17.04
CA ASP A 247 18.95 24.92 -17.66
C ASP A 247 18.94 24.32 -19.08
N GLU A 248 20.13 24.09 -19.64
CA GLU A 248 20.31 23.56 -20.99
C GLU A 248 20.13 22.04 -21.08
N THR A 249 19.98 21.35 -19.94
CA THR A 249 19.83 19.90 -19.86
C THR A 249 18.34 19.52 -19.99
N PRO A 250 17.97 18.67 -20.96
CA PRO A 250 16.57 18.30 -21.12
C PRO A 250 16.05 17.34 -20.02
N GLY A 251 15.22 17.86 -19.12
CA GLY A 251 14.54 17.09 -18.07
C GLY A 251 15.32 17.10 -16.75
N ALA A 252 14.71 16.57 -15.68
CA ALA A 252 15.31 16.62 -14.35
C ALA A 252 16.51 15.66 -14.20
N GLU A 253 17.57 16.11 -13.55
CA GLU A 253 18.75 15.31 -13.22
C GLU A 253 18.45 14.33 -12.07
N VAL A 254 18.56 13.03 -12.36
CA VAL A 254 18.38 11.98 -11.36
C VAL A 254 19.66 11.81 -10.54
N THR A 255 19.60 12.08 -9.25
CA THR A 255 20.77 12.14 -8.33
C THR A 255 20.68 11.18 -7.12
N PHE A 256 19.50 10.62 -6.89
CA PHE A 256 19.12 9.69 -5.82
C PHE A 256 19.44 10.14 -4.38
N GLY A 257 18.45 10.02 -3.50
CA GLY A 257 18.55 10.35 -2.08
C GLY A 257 19.25 9.28 -1.24
N ALA A 258 19.21 9.49 0.07
CA ALA A 258 19.87 8.59 1.03
C ALA A 258 19.19 7.22 1.10
N LEU A 259 17.85 7.18 1.03
CA LEU A 259 17.12 5.91 1.14
C LEU A 259 17.45 5.00 -0.03
N ALA A 260 17.44 5.53 -1.26
CA ALA A 260 17.80 4.79 -2.47
C ALA A 260 19.22 4.19 -2.45
N LYS A 261 20.12 4.78 -1.64
CA LYS A 261 21.54 4.36 -1.45
C LYS A 261 21.75 3.44 -0.24
N THR A 262 20.69 3.09 0.48
CA THR A 262 20.80 2.27 1.70
C THR A 262 21.38 0.88 1.40
N GLY A 263 22.11 0.31 2.35
CA GLY A 263 22.68 -1.04 2.21
C GLY A 263 23.85 -1.14 1.24
N GLY A 264 24.47 0.00 0.89
CA GLY A 264 25.57 0.07 -0.09
C GLY A 264 25.11 0.09 -1.54
N ALA A 265 23.81 0.32 -1.78
CA ALA A 265 23.25 0.46 -3.11
C ALA A 265 23.88 1.65 -3.86
N VAL A 266 24.20 1.44 -5.14
CA VAL A 266 24.73 2.48 -6.04
C VAL A 266 23.70 2.70 -7.16
N PRO A 267 22.63 3.46 -6.89
CA PRO A 267 21.50 3.58 -7.80
C PRO A 267 21.89 4.32 -9.08
N VAL A 268 21.40 3.83 -10.21
CA VAL A 268 21.65 4.39 -11.54
C VAL A 268 20.32 4.51 -12.29
N TYR A 269 20.15 5.63 -12.97
CA TYR A 269 19.08 5.83 -13.93
C TYR A 269 19.68 6.01 -15.32
N ASP A 270 19.27 5.15 -16.25
CA ASP A 270 19.63 5.27 -17.66
C ASP A 270 18.50 6.00 -18.40
N GLY A 271 18.74 7.25 -18.78
CA GLY A 271 17.76 8.08 -19.48
C GLY A 271 17.47 7.66 -20.92
N ALA A 272 18.31 6.83 -21.54
CA ALA A 272 18.09 6.33 -22.90
C ALA A 272 17.09 5.15 -22.90
N THR A 273 17.26 4.23 -21.95
CA THR A 273 16.33 3.09 -21.77
C THR A 273 15.21 3.37 -20.78
N VAL A 274 15.28 4.50 -20.07
CA VAL A 274 14.33 4.93 -19.03
C VAL A 274 14.26 3.88 -17.90
N THR A 275 15.40 3.27 -17.56
CA THR A 275 15.50 2.18 -16.58
C THR A 275 16.18 2.63 -15.29
N CYS A 276 15.65 2.13 -14.16
CA CYS A 276 16.29 2.26 -12.85
C CYS A 276 17.03 0.96 -12.52
N GLN A 277 18.19 1.07 -11.90
CA GLN A 277 19.04 -0.07 -11.54
C GLN A 277 19.73 0.18 -10.20
N ASN A 278 20.09 -0.91 -9.50
CA ASN A 278 20.92 -0.87 -8.29
C ASN A 278 20.39 0.06 -7.18
N THR A 279 19.08 0.27 -7.10
CA THR A 279 18.45 1.05 -6.03
C THR A 279 17.92 0.15 -4.92
N TYR A 280 18.12 0.58 -3.67
CA TYR A 280 17.62 -0.11 -2.48
C TYR A 280 16.13 -0.43 -2.60
N CYS A 281 15.32 0.54 -3.05
CA CYS A 281 13.87 0.41 -3.14
C CYS A 281 13.40 -0.68 -4.11
N HIS A 282 14.24 -1.10 -5.06
CA HIS A 282 13.96 -2.16 -6.03
C HIS A 282 14.83 -3.40 -5.78
N GLY A 283 15.26 -3.63 -4.54
CA GLY A 283 15.90 -4.90 -4.17
C GLY A 283 17.43 -4.91 -4.29
N ALA A 284 18.10 -3.77 -4.44
CA ALA A 284 19.56 -3.70 -4.45
C ALA A 284 20.13 -3.67 -3.03
N PHE A 285 19.83 -4.71 -2.26
CA PHE A 285 20.36 -4.94 -0.92
C PHE A 285 20.72 -6.42 -0.77
N ARG A 286 21.37 -6.77 0.34
CA ARG A 286 21.75 -8.16 0.61
C ARG A 286 20.51 -9.08 0.55
N TRP A 287 20.57 -10.15 -0.25
CA TRP A 287 19.46 -11.08 -0.50
C TRP A 287 18.26 -10.53 -1.28
N GLY A 288 18.34 -9.30 -1.78
CA GLY A 288 17.35 -8.75 -2.69
C GLY A 288 17.56 -9.19 -4.14
N ALA A 289 16.51 -9.08 -4.95
CA ALA A 289 16.49 -9.51 -6.34
C ALA A 289 17.06 -8.46 -7.33
N SER A 290 17.37 -7.25 -6.86
CA SER A 290 17.92 -6.15 -7.66
C SER A 290 17.14 -5.91 -8.97
N ALA A 291 15.82 -5.75 -8.84
CA ALA A 291 14.94 -5.51 -9.97
C ALA A 291 15.35 -4.25 -10.76
N ARG A 292 15.11 -4.30 -12.07
CA ARG A 292 15.48 -3.25 -13.04
C ARG A 292 14.23 -2.70 -13.74
N PRO A 293 13.34 -2.00 -13.02
CA PRO A 293 12.08 -1.52 -13.61
C PRO A 293 12.32 -0.43 -14.66
N VAL A 294 11.39 -0.35 -15.61
CA VAL A 294 11.32 0.73 -16.60
C VAL A 294 10.34 1.77 -16.07
N TRP A 295 10.77 3.03 -15.95
CA TRP A 295 10.01 4.10 -15.32
C TRP A 295 8.65 4.40 -16.00
N THR A 296 8.51 4.08 -17.28
CA THR A 296 7.27 4.28 -18.06
C THR A 296 6.36 3.07 -18.10
N LYS A 297 6.77 1.92 -17.54
CA LYS A 297 5.95 0.73 -17.38
C LYS A 297 5.36 0.76 -15.97
N VAL A 298 4.11 1.21 -15.87
CA VAL A 298 3.43 1.39 -14.58
C VAL A 298 2.29 0.39 -14.49
N GLY A 299 2.35 -0.46 -13.46
CA GLY A 299 1.30 -1.45 -13.19
C GLY A 299 1.49 -2.75 -13.97
N GLU A 300 2.70 -3.06 -14.44
CA GLU A 300 3.03 -4.34 -15.10
C GLU A 300 3.62 -5.37 -14.10
N GLY A 301 3.48 -5.12 -12.79
CA GLY A 301 3.86 -6.05 -11.73
C GLY A 301 5.19 -5.74 -11.04
N GLU A 302 5.75 -4.55 -11.26
CA GLU A 302 7.02 -4.12 -10.67
C GLU A 302 7.01 -4.20 -9.13
N ALA A 303 5.85 -3.96 -8.52
CA ALA A 303 5.62 -3.99 -7.08
C ALA A 303 4.92 -5.28 -6.59
N ALA A 304 4.94 -6.38 -7.35
CA ALA A 304 4.41 -7.65 -6.88
C ALA A 304 5.30 -8.25 -5.77
N CYS A 305 4.71 -8.96 -4.80
CA CYS A 305 5.50 -9.64 -3.79
C CYS A 305 6.46 -10.66 -4.45
N GLY A 306 7.71 -10.72 -3.99
CA GLY A 306 8.75 -11.56 -4.59
C GLY A 306 9.68 -10.83 -5.57
N THR A 307 9.30 -9.64 -6.07
CA THR A 307 10.13 -8.90 -7.05
C THR A 307 11.31 -8.17 -6.42
N CYS A 308 11.22 -7.78 -5.14
CA CYS A 308 12.30 -7.10 -4.42
C CYS A 308 13.15 -8.06 -3.57
N HIS A 309 12.51 -9.02 -2.90
CA HIS A 309 13.16 -10.06 -2.09
C HIS A 309 12.35 -11.36 -2.16
N GLY A 310 12.98 -12.51 -1.88
CA GLY A 310 12.31 -13.80 -1.83
C GLY A 310 11.26 -13.89 -0.71
N LEU A 311 10.34 -14.86 -0.81
CA LEU A 311 9.30 -15.12 0.19
C LEU A 311 9.40 -16.57 0.69
N PRO A 312 10.27 -16.89 1.68
CA PRO A 312 11.12 -15.98 2.45
C PRO A 312 12.40 -15.53 1.72
N PRO A 313 13.11 -14.50 2.21
CA PRO A 313 14.42 -14.10 1.70
C PRO A 313 15.44 -15.26 1.70
N ALA A 314 16.55 -15.07 0.99
CA ALA A 314 17.62 -16.08 0.95
C ALA A 314 18.31 -16.24 2.32
N ALA A 315 19.03 -17.36 2.48
CA ALA A 315 19.78 -17.70 3.68
C ALA A 315 20.66 -16.51 4.17
N PRO A 316 20.72 -16.22 5.48
CA PRO A 316 20.42 -17.13 6.60
C PRO A 316 18.95 -17.10 7.08
N HIS A 317 18.02 -16.53 6.31
CA HIS A 317 16.60 -16.54 6.67
C HIS A 317 16.07 -17.98 6.78
N PRO A 318 15.28 -18.32 7.83
CA PRO A 318 14.61 -19.62 7.90
C PRO A 318 13.59 -19.78 6.76
N THR A 319 13.33 -21.03 6.36
CA THR A 319 12.45 -21.39 5.24
C THR A 319 10.95 -21.32 5.57
N ILE A 320 10.58 -20.80 6.73
CA ILE A 320 9.19 -20.63 7.16
C ILE A 320 8.47 -19.54 6.34
N THR A 321 7.16 -19.70 6.17
CA THR A 321 6.33 -18.76 5.38
C THR A 321 5.48 -17.82 6.25
N GLN A 322 5.47 -18.03 7.56
CA GLN A 322 4.77 -17.22 8.56
C GLN A 322 5.61 -16.00 8.97
N CYS A 323 5.78 -15.05 8.05
CA CYS A 323 6.62 -13.85 8.24
C CYS A 323 6.29 -13.08 9.52
N GLN A 324 5.01 -13.01 9.89
CA GLN A 324 4.50 -12.28 11.04
C GLN A 324 5.02 -12.80 12.38
N LEU A 325 5.58 -14.02 12.45
CA LEU A 325 6.19 -14.53 13.68
C LEU A 325 7.43 -13.72 14.08
N CYS A 326 8.18 -13.24 13.09
CA CYS A 326 9.37 -12.41 13.30
C CYS A 326 9.11 -10.95 12.96
N HIS A 327 8.26 -10.67 11.97
CA HIS A 327 7.99 -9.34 11.43
C HIS A 327 6.59 -8.83 11.83
N SER A 328 6.14 -9.13 13.05
CA SER A 328 4.77 -8.88 13.54
C SER A 328 4.33 -7.43 13.51
N GLU A 329 5.26 -6.48 13.52
CA GLU A 329 4.97 -5.05 13.43
C GLU A 329 4.86 -4.54 11.99
N VAL A 330 5.25 -5.35 11.00
CA VAL A 330 5.31 -4.97 9.58
C VAL A 330 4.27 -5.70 8.76
N VAL A 331 4.07 -6.99 9.02
CA VAL A 331 3.23 -7.87 8.20
C VAL A 331 2.33 -8.75 9.06
N ASP A 332 1.09 -8.95 8.63
CA ASP A 332 0.12 -9.85 9.28
C ASP A 332 0.19 -11.31 8.76
N ALA A 333 -0.61 -12.20 9.35
CA ALA A 333 -0.69 -13.61 8.97
C ALA A 333 -1.21 -13.85 7.53
N SER A 334 -1.87 -12.86 6.93
CA SER A 334 -2.33 -12.89 5.54
C SER A 334 -1.31 -12.30 4.56
N ARG A 335 -0.14 -11.86 5.05
CA ARG A 335 0.93 -11.18 4.32
C ARG A 335 0.58 -9.77 3.85
N ASN A 336 -0.37 -9.10 4.51
CA ASN A 336 -0.61 -7.68 4.29
C ASN A 336 0.41 -6.86 5.08
N ILE A 337 0.92 -5.79 4.47
CA ILE A 337 1.76 -4.82 5.16
C ILE A 337 0.87 -3.94 6.05
N ILE A 338 1.00 -4.11 7.37
CA ILE A 338 0.19 -3.39 8.38
C ILE A 338 0.83 -2.06 8.78
N ASP A 339 2.16 -1.93 8.69
CA ASP A 339 2.87 -0.67 8.87
C ASP A 339 3.75 -0.37 7.66
N LYS A 340 3.20 0.43 6.75
CA LYS A 340 3.87 0.89 5.53
C LYS A 340 5.07 1.78 5.80
N GLY A 341 5.20 2.35 6.99
CA GLY A 341 6.37 3.14 7.40
C GLY A 341 7.57 2.28 7.79
N LYS A 342 7.34 0.98 8.01
CA LYS A 342 8.38 0.00 8.31
C LYS A 342 8.81 -0.82 7.11
N HIS A 343 7.97 -0.94 6.08
CA HIS A 343 8.32 -1.66 4.86
C HIS A 343 8.90 -0.70 3.80
N VAL A 344 10.17 -0.94 3.39
CA VAL A 344 10.98 -0.06 2.50
C VAL A 344 11.47 1.23 3.19
N ASN A 345 11.99 1.11 4.42
CA ASN A 345 12.51 2.25 5.21
C ASN A 345 14.03 2.22 5.47
N GLY A 346 14.74 1.25 4.87
CA GLY A 346 16.18 1.05 5.05
C GLY A 346 16.59 0.14 6.21
N LYS A 347 15.63 -0.44 6.95
CA LYS A 347 15.88 -1.28 8.12
C LYS A 347 15.16 -2.63 8.00
N VAL A 348 15.57 -3.57 8.85
CA VAL A 348 14.94 -4.88 8.99
C VAL A 348 14.36 -4.94 10.40
N GLU A 349 13.04 -4.89 10.49
CA GLU A 349 12.28 -4.89 11.74
C GLU A 349 11.96 -6.32 12.13
N VAL A 350 12.61 -6.81 13.17
CA VAL A 350 12.38 -8.15 13.73
C VAL A 350 12.04 -8.00 15.20
N ALA A 351 10.97 -8.67 15.64
CA ALA A 351 10.64 -8.80 17.06
C ALA A 351 11.84 -9.43 17.79
N SER A 352 12.24 -8.84 18.92
CA SER A 352 13.45 -9.25 19.65
C SER A 352 13.51 -10.76 19.87
N LEU A 353 14.47 -11.43 19.22
CA LEU A 353 14.71 -12.88 19.37
C LEU A 353 15.53 -13.21 20.62
N ALA A 354 15.78 -12.23 21.50
CA ALA A 354 16.69 -12.38 22.64
C ALA A 354 16.15 -13.30 23.75
N ALA A 355 14.84 -13.56 23.77
CA ALA A 355 14.22 -14.47 24.74
C ALA A 355 13.24 -15.41 24.03
N CYS A 356 13.25 -16.70 24.36
CA CYS A 356 12.35 -17.70 23.77
C CYS A 356 10.88 -17.32 23.92
N ASN A 357 10.55 -16.56 24.96
CA ASN A 357 9.20 -16.09 25.23
C ASN A 357 8.69 -14.97 24.30
N ALA A 358 9.52 -14.50 23.36
CA ALA A 358 9.14 -13.51 22.37
C ALA A 358 8.06 -14.03 21.39
N CYS A 359 8.13 -15.31 21.03
CA CYS A 359 7.20 -15.93 20.08
C CYS A 359 6.03 -16.64 20.77
N HIS A 360 6.32 -17.43 21.82
CA HIS A 360 5.33 -18.20 22.58
C HIS A 360 5.71 -18.19 24.06
N GLY A 361 4.75 -18.36 24.97
CA GLY A 361 5.00 -18.25 26.40
C GLY A 361 4.67 -16.88 26.95
N GLY A 362 5.28 -16.52 28.07
CA GLY A 362 4.97 -15.29 28.79
C GLY A 362 6.09 -14.83 29.72
N PRO A 363 5.82 -13.82 30.56
CA PRO A 363 6.82 -13.26 31.48
C PRO A 363 7.40 -14.29 32.46
N ASP A 364 6.61 -15.31 32.83
CA ASP A 364 7.01 -16.31 33.81
C ASP A 364 8.00 -17.35 33.26
N ASN A 365 7.78 -17.80 32.01
CA ASN A 365 8.57 -18.84 31.37
C ASN A 365 8.27 -18.91 29.86
N ALA A 366 9.10 -19.66 29.13
CA ALA A 366 8.93 -19.89 27.69
C ALA A 366 7.78 -20.85 27.35
N ALA A 367 7.24 -21.60 28.31
CA ALA A 367 6.12 -22.48 28.02
C ALA A 367 4.84 -21.62 27.83
N PRO A 368 3.95 -21.97 26.88
CA PRO A 368 2.70 -21.24 26.63
C PRO A 368 1.90 -20.96 27.92
N PRO A 369 1.56 -19.69 28.14
CA PRO A 369 0.16 -19.32 28.25
C PRO A 369 -0.33 -18.63 26.98
N LYS A 370 0.58 -18.21 26.09
CA LYS A 370 0.28 -17.77 24.73
C LYS A 370 1.00 -18.68 23.75
N ASP A 371 0.29 -19.28 22.81
CA ASP A 371 0.92 -20.08 21.76
C ASP A 371 1.42 -19.22 20.59
N VAL A 372 2.08 -19.85 19.62
CA VAL A 372 2.61 -19.17 18.41
C VAL A 372 1.52 -18.57 17.51
N ALA A 373 0.25 -18.97 17.69
CA ALA A 373 -0.90 -18.37 17.01
C ALA A 373 -1.52 -17.23 17.83
N GLY A 374 -0.92 -16.85 18.96
CA GLY A 374 -1.40 -15.80 19.84
C GLY A 374 -2.57 -16.21 20.74
N ARG A 375 -2.98 -17.49 20.73
CA ARG A 375 -4.10 -17.99 21.54
C ARG A 375 -3.65 -18.18 22.98
N THR A 376 -4.56 -17.93 23.92
CA THR A 376 -4.26 -18.07 25.36
C THR A 376 -5.17 -19.02 26.12
N ASP A 377 -6.19 -19.57 25.46
CA ASP A 377 -7.14 -20.49 26.09
C ASP A 377 -6.52 -21.90 26.20
N PRO A 378 -6.49 -22.53 27.39
CA PRO A 378 -5.97 -23.88 27.58
C PRO A 378 -6.71 -24.98 26.80
N SER A 379 -7.88 -24.70 26.23
CA SER A 379 -8.59 -25.63 25.34
C SER A 379 -7.87 -25.85 24.00
N PHE A 380 -6.94 -24.97 23.62
CA PHE A 380 -6.09 -25.16 22.44
C PHE A 380 -4.87 -26.01 22.78
N THR A 381 -4.55 -27.00 21.95
CA THR A 381 -3.40 -27.91 22.15
C THR A 381 -2.06 -27.17 22.29
N GLY A 382 -1.90 -26.05 21.58
CA GLY A 382 -0.71 -25.19 21.68
C GLY A 382 -0.55 -24.48 23.02
N VAL A 383 -1.62 -24.31 23.79
CA VAL A 383 -1.59 -23.75 25.16
C VAL A 383 -1.67 -24.89 26.16
N GLY A 384 -2.81 -25.58 26.24
CA GLY A 384 -3.02 -26.79 27.02
C GLY A 384 -2.51 -26.74 28.45
N ALA A 385 -2.07 -27.90 28.94
CA ALA A 385 -1.58 -28.08 30.30
C ALA A 385 -0.11 -27.71 30.49
N HIS A 386 0.52 -26.93 29.59
CA HIS A 386 1.94 -26.53 29.72
C HIS A 386 2.25 -25.97 31.11
N GLN A 387 1.51 -24.93 31.53
CA GLN A 387 1.73 -24.28 32.83
C GLN A 387 1.46 -25.22 34.02
N SER A 388 0.62 -26.24 33.86
CA SER A 388 0.39 -27.23 34.93
C SER A 388 1.60 -28.14 35.17
N HIS A 389 2.49 -28.27 34.19
CA HIS A 389 3.68 -29.12 34.29
C HIS A 389 4.96 -28.34 34.56
N VAL A 390 5.12 -27.15 33.97
CA VAL A 390 6.38 -26.38 34.08
C VAL A 390 6.43 -25.46 35.30
N LYS A 391 5.36 -25.39 36.09
CA LYS A 391 5.32 -24.71 37.39
C LYS A 391 5.26 -25.76 38.49
N GLU A 392 5.83 -25.43 39.65
CA GLU A 392 5.73 -26.31 40.82
C GLU A 392 4.25 -26.48 41.23
N GLY A 393 3.80 -27.72 41.30
CA GLY A 393 2.42 -28.08 41.65
C GLY A 393 2.25 -28.45 43.12
N SER A 394 1.11 -29.06 43.43
CA SER A 394 0.83 -29.63 44.76
C SER A 394 1.50 -31.00 44.97
N VAL A 395 1.81 -31.72 43.88
CA VAL A 395 2.27 -33.12 43.94
C VAL A 395 3.65 -33.37 43.33
N ALA A 396 4.21 -32.40 42.59
CA ALA A 396 5.49 -32.52 41.90
C ALA A 396 6.19 -31.17 41.73
N LYS A 397 7.51 -31.21 41.59
CA LYS A 397 8.30 -30.07 41.09
C LYS A 397 7.98 -29.80 39.61
N ALA A 398 8.41 -28.64 39.13
CA ALA A 398 8.35 -28.31 37.71
C ALA A 398 9.04 -29.40 36.87
N ILE A 399 8.34 -29.89 35.86
CA ILE A 399 8.83 -30.91 34.92
C ILE A 399 9.64 -30.23 33.83
N ALA A 400 10.82 -30.78 33.55
CA ALA A 400 11.67 -30.29 32.47
C ALA A 400 11.00 -30.52 31.11
N CYS A 401 11.14 -29.56 30.18
CA CYS A 401 10.56 -29.65 28.84
C CYS A 401 10.97 -30.94 28.09
N SER A 402 12.22 -31.38 28.31
CA SER A 402 12.81 -32.60 27.75
C SER A 402 12.06 -33.88 28.11
N GLU A 403 11.19 -33.84 29.13
CA GLU A 403 10.36 -34.99 29.49
C GLU A 403 9.16 -35.20 28.56
N CYS A 404 8.81 -34.19 27.74
CA CYS A 404 7.72 -34.25 26.77
C CYS A 404 8.24 -34.13 25.33
N HIS A 405 9.12 -33.18 25.05
CA HIS A 405 9.67 -32.92 23.72
C HIS A 405 11.08 -32.34 23.79
N VAL A 406 11.78 -32.27 22.66
CA VAL A 406 13.09 -31.61 22.60
C VAL A 406 12.90 -30.10 22.83
N ALA A 407 13.65 -29.54 23.78
CA ALA A 407 13.65 -28.10 24.03
C ALA A 407 14.83 -27.45 23.27
N PRO A 408 14.56 -26.62 22.25
CA PRO A 408 15.60 -26.02 21.44
C PRO A 408 16.40 -24.97 22.25
N GLN A 409 17.68 -24.82 21.90
CA GLN A 409 18.55 -23.74 22.40
C GLN A 409 18.56 -22.54 21.46
N SER A 410 18.31 -22.77 20.16
CA SER A 410 18.22 -21.73 19.13
C SER A 410 16.95 -21.87 18.29
N VAL A 411 16.52 -20.77 17.68
CA VAL A 411 15.30 -20.75 16.85
C VAL A 411 15.37 -21.75 15.70
N GLY A 412 16.55 -22.03 15.14
CA GLY A 412 16.73 -22.95 14.00
C GLY A 412 17.19 -24.36 14.39
N ASP A 413 17.15 -24.73 15.67
CA ASP A 413 17.49 -26.10 16.08
C ASP A 413 16.48 -27.10 15.53
N PRO A 414 16.90 -28.33 15.18
CA PRO A 414 15.99 -29.36 14.68
C PRO A 414 14.81 -29.65 15.62
N GLY A 415 13.60 -29.70 15.06
CA GLY A 415 12.35 -29.92 15.80
C GLY A 415 11.78 -28.66 16.46
N HIS A 416 12.11 -27.47 15.95
CA HIS A 416 11.52 -26.21 16.41
C HIS A 416 10.72 -25.48 15.32
N ILE A 417 11.36 -24.60 14.54
CA ILE A 417 10.67 -23.89 13.43
C ILE A 417 10.98 -24.51 12.06
N ASP A 418 11.83 -25.53 12.02
CA ASP A 418 12.25 -26.23 10.81
C ASP A 418 11.24 -27.30 10.35
N THR A 419 10.29 -27.67 11.22
CA THR A 419 9.18 -28.59 10.92
C THR A 419 7.83 -27.89 11.01
N ASP A 420 6.85 -28.39 10.26
CA ASP A 420 5.49 -27.87 10.30
C ASP A 420 4.83 -28.17 11.66
N LEU A 421 4.00 -27.24 12.15
CA LEU A 421 3.22 -27.44 13.36
C LEU A 421 2.32 -28.69 13.25
N PRO A 422 2.06 -29.41 14.37
CA PRO A 422 2.49 -29.12 15.76
C PRO A 422 3.87 -29.69 16.12
N ALA A 423 4.47 -29.19 17.21
CA ALA A 423 5.75 -29.69 17.74
C ALA A 423 5.71 -31.20 18.02
N GLU A 424 6.83 -31.88 17.78
CA GLU A 424 6.96 -33.33 17.96
C GLU A 424 7.05 -33.72 19.44
N VAL A 425 6.22 -34.68 19.86
CA VAL A 425 6.25 -35.23 21.23
C VAL A 425 7.13 -36.48 21.25
N THR A 426 8.30 -36.38 21.87
CA THR A 426 9.31 -37.43 21.87
C THR A 426 9.51 -38.11 23.21
N PHE A 427 8.98 -37.57 24.32
CA PHE A 427 9.12 -38.02 25.72
C PHE A 427 10.57 -38.23 26.22
N GLY A 428 10.79 -37.95 27.51
CA GLY A 428 12.10 -38.12 28.17
C GLY A 428 12.24 -39.43 28.95
N ALA A 429 13.23 -39.49 29.83
CA ALA A 429 13.53 -40.68 30.63
C ALA A 429 12.54 -40.87 31.80
N LEU A 430 12.14 -39.78 32.46
CA LEU A 430 11.19 -39.83 33.57
C LEU A 430 9.83 -40.34 33.08
N ALA A 431 9.34 -39.81 31.96
CA ALA A 431 8.06 -40.23 31.37
C ALA A 431 8.00 -41.74 31.03
N ARG A 432 9.15 -42.36 30.77
CA ARG A 432 9.29 -43.79 30.43
C ARG A 432 9.72 -44.68 31.60
N THR A 433 9.86 -44.13 32.79
CA THR A 433 10.35 -44.87 33.95
C THR A 433 9.47 -46.09 34.24
N GLY A 434 10.07 -47.19 34.70
CA GLY A 434 9.35 -48.43 34.99
C GLY A 434 8.95 -49.23 33.74
N GLY A 435 9.55 -48.94 32.58
CA GLY A 435 9.23 -49.61 31.31
C GLY A 435 7.99 -49.06 30.62
N ALA A 436 7.56 -47.84 30.98
CA ALA A 436 6.37 -47.20 30.43
C ALA A 436 6.59 -46.79 28.96
N SER A 437 5.72 -47.29 28.07
CA SER A 437 5.73 -46.94 26.64
C SER A 437 4.95 -45.64 26.40
N ALA A 438 5.48 -44.53 26.92
CA ALA A 438 4.87 -43.20 26.84
C ALA A 438 4.47 -42.84 25.40
N ALA A 439 3.21 -42.43 25.22
CA ALA A 439 2.64 -42.12 23.93
C ALA A 439 1.70 -40.90 24.00
N TRP A 440 1.58 -40.21 22.88
CA TRP A 440 0.73 -39.03 22.71
C TRP A 440 -0.16 -39.23 21.49
N ASP A 441 -1.46 -38.98 21.66
CA ASP A 441 -2.43 -38.99 20.59
C ASP A 441 -2.85 -37.55 20.25
N HIS A 442 -2.40 -37.06 19.09
CA HIS A 442 -2.72 -35.72 18.61
C HIS A 442 -4.21 -35.50 18.33
N ALA A 443 -4.94 -36.53 17.90
CA ALA A 443 -6.34 -36.39 17.51
C ALA A 443 -7.24 -36.16 18.74
N SER A 444 -6.96 -36.88 19.83
CA SER A 444 -7.70 -36.77 21.08
C SER A 444 -7.03 -35.84 22.12
N ALA A 445 -5.87 -35.28 21.79
CA ALA A 445 -5.02 -34.52 22.71
C ALA A 445 -4.79 -35.24 24.05
N THR A 446 -4.54 -36.57 23.99
CA THR A 446 -4.51 -37.43 25.17
C THR A 446 -3.14 -38.08 25.37
N CYS A 447 -2.62 -38.00 26.60
CA CYS A 447 -1.42 -38.72 27.02
C CYS A 447 -1.75 -40.17 27.38
N GLN A 448 -0.86 -41.11 27.05
CA GLN A 448 -1.06 -42.53 27.30
C GLN A 448 0.22 -43.18 27.80
N ASN A 449 0.09 -44.19 28.66
CA ASN A 449 1.18 -45.06 29.07
C ASN A 449 2.40 -44.30 29.65
N THR A 450 2.18 -43.20 30.36
CA THR A 450 3.26 -42.40 30.95
C THR A 450 3.43 -42.72 32.43
N TYR A 451 4.69 -42.82 32.88
CA TYR A 451 5.01 -43.03 34.30
C TYR A 451 4.31 -41.99 35.21
N CYS A 452 4.40 -40.71 34.83
CA CYS A 452 3.85 -39.58 35.58
C CYS A 452 2.33 -39.65 35.80
N HIS A 453 1.61 -40.36 34.92
CA HIS A 453 0.16 -40.55 35.02
C HIS A 453 -0.22 -41.98 35.42
N GLY A 454 0.65 -42.69 36.14
CA GLY A 454 0.28 -43.95 36.79
C GLY A 454 0.60 -45.21 36.00
N THR A 455 1.42 -45.15 34.95
CA THR A 455 1.90 -46.34 34.23
C THR A 455 3.13 -46.92 34.92
N PHE A 456 2.88 -47.55 36.07
CA PHE A 456 3.82 -48.34 36.83
C PHE A 456 3.07 -49.43 37.59
N LYS A 457 3.80 -50.39 38.19
CA LYS A 457 3.18 -51.49 38.93
C LYS A 457 2.30 -50.96 40.08
N GLY A 458 1.00 -51.26 40.03
CA GLY A 458 0.02 -50.80 41.04
C GLY A 458 -0.55 -49.39 40.81
N GLY A 459 -0.19 -48.73 39.71
CA GLY A 459 -0.78 -47.46 39.29
C GLY A 459 -2.04 -47.64 38.44
N ALA A 460 -2.81 -46.56 38.30
CA ALA A 460 -4.10 -46.52 37.62
C ALA A 460 -4.00 -46.29 36.10
N SER A 461 -2.80 -45.99 35.57
CA SER A 461 -2.56 -45.68 34.14
C SER A 461 -3.57 -44.68 33.57
N ALA A 462 -3.70 -43.54 34.24
CA ALA A 462 -4.60 -42.47 33.82
C ALA A 462 -4.25 -41.96 32.41
N ARG A 463 -5.29 -41.56 31.68
CA ARG A 463 -5.22 -41.04 30.31
C ARG A 463 -5.71 -39.59 30.27
N PRO A 464 -4.95 -38.64 30.82
CA PRO A 464 -5.39 -37.26 30.90
C PRO A 464 -5.45 -36.61 29.51
N VAL A 465 -6.42 -35.73 29.34
CA VAL A 465 -6.60 -34.89 28.16
C VAL A 465 -5.88 -33.56 28.39
N TRP A 466 -4.92 -33.23 27.53
CA TRP A 466 -4.03 -32.06 27.62
C TRP A 466 -4.78 -30.73 27.66
N THR A 467 -5.91 -30.65 26.95
CA THR A 467 -6.71 -29.43 26.80
C THR A 467 -7.80 -29.28 27.87
N LYS A 468 -7.94 -30.24 28.80
CA LYS A 468 -8.91 -30.20 29.91
C LYS A 468 -8.24 -29.76 31.23
N VAL A 469 -7.60 -28.59 31.21
CA VAL A 469 -6.95 -28.02 32.40
C VAL A 469 -7.99 -27.68 33.47
N GLY A 470 -7.68 -27.96 34.74
CA GLY A 470 -8.58 -27.69 35.87
C GLY A 470 -9.70 -28.71 36.08
N SER A 471 -9.75 -29.79 35.31
CA SER A 471 -10.78 -30.84 35.42
C SER A 471 -10.50 -31.92 36.48
N GLY A 472 -9.54 -31.69 37.39
CA GLY A 472 -9.20 -32.64 38.45
C GLY A 472 -8.31 -33.82 38.03
N GLN A 473 -7.74 -33.82 36.83
CA GLN A 473 -6.90 -34.92 36.33
C GLN A 473 -5.63 -35.17 37.18
N GLY A 474 -5.14 -34.17 37.91
CA GLY A 474 -4.02 -34.27 38.85
C GLY A 474 -4.43 -34.43 40.32
N ALA A 475 -5.69 -34.74 40.61
CA ALA A 475 -6.17 -34.93 41.97
C ALA A 475 -5.60 -36.21 42.62
N CYS A 476 -5.51 -36.21 43.95
CA CYS A 476 -5.15 -37.40 44.72
C CYS A 476 -6.06 -38.59 44.35
N GLY A 477 -5.45 -39.75 44.09
CA GLY A 477 -6.16 -40.99 43.70
C GLY A 477 -6.25 -41.23 42.18
N THR A 478 -5.89 -40.26 41.33
CA THR A 478 -5.97 -40.45 39.86
C THR A 478 -4.82 -41.26 39.29
N CYS A 479 -3.63 -41.21 39.90
CA CYS A 479 -2.44 -41.93 39.41
C CYS A 479 -2.22 -43.28 40.11
N HIS A 480 -2.50 -43.36 41.42
CA HIS A 480 -2.40 -44.56 42.23
C HIS A 480 -3.42 -44.51 43.37
N GLY A 481 -3.71 -45.67 43.97
CA GLY A 481 -4.58 -45.75 45.16
C GLY A 481 -3.99 -45.03 46.38
N LEU A 482 -4.84 -44.70 47.36
CA LEU A 482 -4.43 -44.08 48.62
C LEU A 482 -4.88 -44.96 49.81
N PRO A 483 -4.07 -45.96 50.23
CA PRO A 483 -2.69 -46.26 49.83
C PRO A 483 -2.55 -46.99 48.48
N PRO A 484 -1.34 -47.03 47.86
CA PRO A 484 -1.10 -47.75 46.60
C PRO A 484 -1.47 -49.24 46.66
N ALA A 485 -1.64 -49.87 45.50
CA ALA A 485 -2.00 -51.29 45.45
C ALA A 485 -0.87 -52.22 45.95
N SER A 486 -1.22 -53.46 46.28
CA SER A 486 -0.29 -54.53 46.69
C SER A 486 0.94 -54.62 45.76
N PRO A 487 2.18 -54.75 46.28
CA PRO A 487 2.54 -55.20 47.63
C PRO A 487 2.61 -54.09 48.70
N HIS A 488 2.15 -52.87 48.41
CA HIS A 488 2.17 -51.78 49.39
C HIS A 488 1.30 -52.12 50.63
N PRO A 489 1.77 -51.86 51.86
CA PRO A 489 0.96 -52.01 53.06
C PRO A 489 -0.33 -51.18 53.00
N GLN A 490 -1.48 -51.77 53.29
CA GLN A 490 -2.78 -51.08 53.20
C GLN A 490 -3.09 -50.26 54.46
N VAL A 491 -2.17 -49.36 54.84
CA VAL A 491 -2.29 -48.45 55.99
C VAL A 491 -2.32 -46.99 55.54
N LYS A 492 -3.07 -46.13 56.24
CA LYS A 492 -3.22 -44.70 55.90
C LYS A 492 -2.21 -43.78 56.58
N LEU A 493 -1.26 -44.34 57.32
CA LEU A 493 -0.17 -43.60 57.99
C LEU A 493 1.02 -43.48 57.03
N CYS A 494 0.88 -42.65 56.00
CA CYS A 494 1.89 -42.45 54.96
C CYS A 494 3.24 -42.03 55.54
N SER A 495 3.21 -41.13 56.54
CA SER A 495 4.40 -40.54 57.15
C SER A 495 5.28 -41.55 57.90
N LEU A 496 4.74 -42.75 58.22
CA LEU A 496 5.48 -43.83 58.88
C LEU A 496 6.64 -44.35 58.03
N CYS A 497 6.46 -44.44 56.70
CA CYS A 497 7.45 -44.95 55.76
C CYS A 497 7.94 -43.88 54.77
N HIS A 498 7.17 -42.81 54.59
CA HIS A 498 7.46 -41.69 53.68
C HIS A 498 7.70 -40.40 54.47
N GLN A 499 8.45 -40.49 55.58
CA GLN A 499 8.73 -39.36 56.45
C GLN A 499 9.42 -38.23 55.67
N GLY A 500 8.91 -37.00 55.80
CA GLY A 500 9.41 -35.83 55.08
C GLY A 500 9.02 -35.77 53.59
N ILE A 501 8.36 -36.81 53.06
CA ILE A 501 7.90 -36.87 51.66
C ILE A 501 6.39 -36.65 51.60
N ALA A 502 5.62 -37.34 52.45
CA ALA A 502 4.16 -37.23 52.50
C ALA A 502 3.63 -37.23 53.94
N THR A 503 2.48 -36.59 54.13
CA THR A 503 1.75 -36.57 55.40
C THR A 503 0.59 -37.57 55.40
N ASP A 504 0.07 -37.89 56.59
CA ASP A 504 -1.09 -38.77 56.75
C ASP A 504 -2.40 -38.11 56.26
N ASP A 505 -2.44 -36.77 56.14
CA ASP A 505 -3.53 -36.01 55.51
C ASP A 505 -3.36 -35.85 53.98
N GLN A 506 -2.57 -36.73 53.34
CA GLN A 506 -2.42 -36.84 51.88
C GLN A 506 -1.82 -35.59 51.22
N LYS A 507 -0.90 -34.91 51.90
CA LYS A 507 -0.11 -33.81 51.33
C LYS A 507 1.30 -34.29 51.03
N VAL A 508 1.86 -33.77 49.94
CA VAL A 508 3.25 -33.99 49.57
C VAL A 508 4.08 -32.85 50.14
N ILE A 509 5.06 -33.18 50.98
CA ILE A 509 6.01 -32.24 51.57
C ILE A 509 7.17 -32.04 50.58
N ASP A 510 7.89 -33.11 50.25
CA ASP A 510 8.97 -33.07 49.25
C ASP A 510 8.49 -33.52 47.87
N LYS A 511 8.08 -32.52 47.09
CA LYS A 511 7.62 -32.68 45.71
C LYS A 511 8.72 -33.15 44.76
N GLY A 512 10.00 -33.03 45.15
CA GLY A 512 11.14 -33.54 44.40
C GLY A 512 11.35 -35.04 44.57
N LEU A 513 10.72 -35.66 45.57
CA LEU A 513 10.81 -37.11 45.83
C LEU A 513 9.53 -37.86 45.42
N HIS A 514 8.37 -37.20 45.38
CA HIS A 514 7.11 -37.88 45.05
C HIS A 514 6.98 -38.34 43.59
N MET A 515 7.56 -37.62 42.62
CA MET A 515 7.48 -37.94 41.19
C MET A 515 8.85 -37.89 40.50
N ASN A 516 9.82 -38.64 41.03
CA ASN A 516 11.21 -38.64 40.55
C ASN A 516 11.66 -39.95 39.88
N GLY A 517 10.74 -40.90 39.68
CA GLY A 517 11.05 -42.20 39.07
C GLY A 517 11.49 -43.28 40.05
N LYS A 518 11.55 -43.00 41.36
CA LYS A 518 12.00 -43.93 42.40
C LYS A 518 10.95 -44.07 43.49
N VAL A 519 11.05 -45.17 44.24
CA VAL A 519 10.29 -45.34 45.49
C VAL A 519 11.22 -44.89 46.61
N ASP A 520 10.97 -43.69 47.14
CA ASP A 520 11.75 -43.14 48.24
C ASP A 520 11.10 -43.51 49.58
N LEU A 521 11.88 -44.19 50.42
CA LEU A 521 11.51 -44.62 51.76
C LEU A 521 12.46 -43.99 52.77
N VAL A 522 11.90 -43.41 53.83
CA VAL A 522 12.65 -42.90 54.97
C VAL A 522 12.03 -43.52 56.21
N PHE A 523 12.75 -44.44 56.82
CA PHE A 523 12.37 -45.02 58.11
C PHE A 523 12.91 -44.14 59.24
N PRO A 524 12.14 -43.95 60.32
CA PRO A 524 12.70 -43.34 61.52
C PRO A 524 13.87 -44.19 62.03
N GLN A 525 14.95 -43.52 62.46
CA GLN A 525 16.04 -44.18 63.20
C GLN A 525 15.57 -44.64 64.57
#